data_AF-A0A376W864-F1
#
_entry.id   AF-A0A376W864-F1
#
_cell.length_a   1.000
_cell.length_b   1.000
_cell.length_c   1.000
_cell.angle_alpha   90.00
_cell.angle_beta   90.00
_cell.angle_gamma   90.00
#
_symmetry.space_group_name_H-M   'P 1'
#
loop_
_entity.id
_entity.type
_entity.pdbx_description
1 polymer ?
#
loop_
_entity_poly.entity_id
_entity_poly.type
_entity_poly.pdbx_seq_one_letter_code
_entity_poly.pdbx_strand_id
1 'polypeptide(L)'
;MITGNKVTPTSTALQARVILYQPSQRPLALKGQWMETSFGRCRVTGRLGQRHADIVETMLYVAEKRREISDGGIELLVDPAKVRRTLSDAQYSYDRIKKLLVDLRVATVEIVTPDLEKNGYCILGGLIDHVVPSPMTRRNPLTGGERNLWRVRLGVALVMLLKRDLHFHHDPGPIARLQHGISQAVARHILTHKHDPKGGWHIDTLILAVSGEGTNNMTLRNYRRRLKEDSKQFLAIGIEIQNTRIKRATTAR
;
A
#
# COMPACT_ATOMS: atom_id res chain seq x y z
N MET A 1 -26.05 0.71 0.08
CA MET A 1 -25.14 -0.04 -0.83
C MET A 1 -23.90 -0.42 -0.06
N ILE A 2 -23.54 -1.70 -0.02
CA ILE A 2 -22.36 -2.17 0.70
C ILE A 2 -21.13 -1.85 -0.16
N THR A 3 -20.52 -0.68 0.02
CA THR A 3 -19.24 -0.33 -0.60
C THR A 3 -18.09 -0.74 0.32
N GLY A 4 -17.13 -1.51 -0.20
CA GLY A 4 -15.96 -2.04 0.51
C GLY A 4 -15.29 -3.20 -0.24
N ASN A 5 -14.18 -3.71 0.31
CA ASN A 5 -13.26 -4.77 -0.16
C ASN A 5 -13.84 -6.18 -0.43
N LYS A 6 -15.06 -6.28 -0.97
CA LYS A 6 -15.74 -7.56 -1.25
C LYS A 6 -15.24 -8.26 -2.51
N VAL A 7 -14.60 -7.52 -3.42
CA VAL A 7 -14.25 -7.98 -4.76
C VAL A 7 -12.79 -8.45 -4.86
N THR A 8 -11.91 -7.85 -4.06
CA THR A 8 -10.48 -8.12 -4.01
C THR A 8 -9.94 -7.66 -2.65
N PRO A 9 -8.92 -8.31 -2.08
CA PRO A 9 -8.32 -7.83 -0.83
C PRO A 9 -7.68 -6.46 -1.02
N THR A 10 -7.71 -5.64 0.03
CA THR A 10 -7.15 -4.28 0.02
C THR A 10 -5.63 -4.29 -0.16
N SER A 11 -4.95 -5.25 0.48
CA SER A 11 -3.49 -5.34 0.49
C SER A 11 -3.06 -6.78 0.77
N THR A 12 -1.76 -7.03 0.73
CA THR A 12 -1.15 -8.32 1.09
C THR A 12 0.02 -8.11 2.06
N ALA A 13 0.43 -9.16 2.79
CA ALA A 13 1.49 -9.02 3.80
C ALA A 13 2.81 -8.49 3.22
N LEU A 14 3.30 -9.05 2.12
CA LEU A 14 4.57 -8.70 1.50
C LEU A 14 4.58 -7.25 1.00
N GLN A 15 3.45 -6.71 0.50
CA GLN A 15 3.38 -5.28 0.13
C GLN A 15 3.81 -4.34 1.28
N ALA A 16 3.54 -4.74 2.53
CA ALA A 16 3.89 -3.99 3.72
C ALA A 16 5.21 -4.42 4.38
N ARG A 17 5.72 -5.62 4.06
CA ARG A 17 6.77 -6.27 4.85
C ARG A 17 8.12 -6.42 4.16
N VAL A 18 8.18 -6.38 2.83
CA VAL A 18 9.45 -6.44 2.08
C VAL A 18 9.94 -5.08 1.59
N ILE A 19 9.39 -3.98 2.13
CA ILE A 19 9.78 -2.60 1.77
C ILE A 19 9.57 -2.32 0.26
N LEU A 20 8.48 -2.84 -0.31
CA LEU A 20 8.08 -2.56 -1.69
C LEU A 20 7.90 -1.04 -1.95
N TYR A 21 7.44 -0.33 -0.92
CA TYR A 21 7.23 1.11 -0.94
C TYR A 21 8.13 1.76 0.10
N GLN A 22 8.96 2.72 -0.31
CA GLN A 22 9.79 3.49 0.63
C GLN A 22 8.93 4.13 1.73
N PRO A 23 9.43 4.30 2.97
CA PRO A 23 8.74 4.96 4.09
C PRO A 23 8.67 6.49 3.91
N SER A 24 8.32 6.95 2.71
CA SER A 24 8.26 8.35 2.31
C SER A 24 7.05 8.60 1.41
N GLN A 25 6.44 9.78 1.54
CA GLN A 25 5.44 10.28 0.58
C GLN A 25 6.07 10.97 -0.63
N ARG A 26 7.39 11.21 -0.58
CA ARG A 26 8.22 11.77 -1.66
C ARG A 26 9.41 10.81 -1.88
N PRO A 27 9.16 9.61 -2.41
CA PRO A 27 10.20 8.61 -2.63
C PRO A 27 11.23 9.07 -3.67
N LEU A 28 12.45 8.55 -3.56
CA LEU A 28 13.48 8.70 -4.58
C LEU A 28 13.36 7.59 -5.63
N ALA A 29 13.93 7.80 -6.81
CA ALA A 29 14.04 6.73 -7.80
C ALA A 29 15.14 5.75 -7.36
N LEU A 30 14.78 4.47 -7.25
CA LEU A 30 15.72 3.38 -6.98
C LEU A 30 16.18 2.73 -8.29
N LYS A 31 17.39 2.16 -8.25
CA LYS A 31 18.04 1.54 -9.41
C LYS A 31 18.13 0.00 -9.26
N GLY A 32 17.26 -0.59 -8.45
CA GLY A 32 17.25 -2.03 -8.21
C GLY A 32 18.19 -2.51 -7.11
N GLN A 33 18.51 -1.66 -6.12
CA GLN A 33 19.20 -2.11 -4.91
C GLN A 33 18.31 -3.09 -4.13
N TRP A 34 18.90 -4.18 -3.62
CA TRP A 34 18.21 -5.10 -2.73
C TRP A 34 18.00 -4.47 -1.35
N MET A 35 16.78 -4.58 -0.86
CA MET A 35 16.39 -4.27 0.51
C MET A 35 16.01 -5.58 1.18
N GLU A 36 16.63 -5.87 2.31
CA GLU A 36 16.42 -7.10 3.06
C GLU A 36 15.60 -6.86 4.33
N THR A 37 14.75 -7.84 4.65
CA THR A 37 13.94 -7.89 5.86
C THR A 37 13.88 -9.32 6.35
N SER A 38 13.35 -9.53 7.57
CA SER A 38 13.05 -10.87 8.07
C SER A 38 12.01 -11.65 7.27
N PHE A 39 11.30 -11.01 6.33
CA PHE A 39 10.28 -11.62 5.48
C PHE A 39 10.78 -11.98 4.08
N GLY A 40 12.02 -11.61 3.75
CA GLY A 40 12.60 -11.75 2.42
C GLY A 40 13.16 -10.41 1.92
N ARG A 41 13.51 -10.39 0.64
CA ARG A 41 14.17 -9.27 -0.03
C ARG A 41 13.35 -8.76 -1.21
N CYS A 42 13.43 -7.45 -1.41
CA CYS A 42 12.82 -6.78 -2.56
C CYS A 42 13.81 -5.82 -3.18
N ARG A 43 13.80 -5.72 -4.51
CA ARG A 43 14.42 -4.60 -5.22
C ARG A 43 13.39 -3.92 -6.10
N VAL A 44 13.50 -2.61 -6.18
CA VAL A 44 12.64 -1.77 -7.00
C VAL A 44 13.51 -0.96 -7.96
N THR A 45 13.17 -0.98 -9.23
CA THR A 45 13.67 -0.04 -10.23
C THR A 45 12.53 0.92 -10.54
N GLY A 46 12.68 2.19 -10.16
CA GLY A 46 11.62 3.20 -10.26
C GLY A 46 11.35 3.90 -8.94
N ARG A 47 10.24 4.65 -8.88
CA ARG A 47 9.91 5.54 -7.75
C ARG A 47 8.62 5.06 -7.07
N LEU A 48 8.77 4.30 -6.00
CA LEU A 48 7.64 3.79 -5.20
C LEU A 48 7.76 4.21 -3.73
N GLY A 49 6.71 4.84 -3.22
CA GLY A 49 6.59 5.26 -1.83
C GLY A 49 5.16 5.10 -1.33
N GLN A 50 4.87 5.63 -0.14
CA GLN A 50 3.61 5.34 0.53
C GLN A 50 2.37 5.91 -0.17
N ARG A 51 2.52 6.99 -0.94
CA ARG A 51 1.42 7.49 -1.79
C ARG A 51 1.07 6.53 -2.94
N HIS A 52 2.05 5.75 -3.40
CA HIS A 52 1.83 4.69 -4.39
C HIS A 52 1.15 3.48 -3.75
N ALA A 53 1.48 3.15 -2.51
CA ALA A 53 0.74 2.16 -1.72
C ALA A 53 -0.72 2.60 -1.50
N ASP A 54 -0.93 3.85 -1.09
CA ASP A 54 -2.28 4.42 -0.83
C ASP A 54 -3.19 4.25 -2.06
N ILE A 55 -2.70 4.57 -3.27
CA ILE A 55 -3.49 4.47 -4.49
C ILE A 55 -3.73 3.01 -4.92
N VAL A 56 -2.75 2.12 -4.79
CA VAL A 56 -2.93 0.68 -5.10
C VAL A 56 -3.99 0.09 -4.17
N GLU A 57 -3.84 0.27 -2.86
CA GLU A 57 -4.77 -0.25 -1.86
C GLU A 57 -6.16 0.36 -2.04
N THR A 58 -6.25 1.65 -2.39
CA THR A 58 -7.54 2.30 -2.67
C THR A 58 -8.21 1.72 -3.91
N MET A 59 -7.47 1.51 -5.01
CA MET A 59 -8.03 0.91 -6.23
C MET A 59 -8.55 -0.50 -5.97
N LEU A 60 -7.82 -1.29 -5.19
CA LEU A 60 -8.24 -2.62 -4.74
C LEU A 60 -9.51 -2.53 -3.86
N TYR A 61 -9.49 -1.65 -2.84
CA TYR A 61 -10.59 -1.48 -1.90
C TYR A 61 -11.91 -1.06 -2.56
N VAL A 62 -11.87 -0.12 -3.52
CA VAL A 62 -13.08 0.43 -4.16
C VAL A 62 -13.47 -0.27 -5.46
N ALA A 63 -12.77 -1.35 -5.83
CA ALA A 63 -13.06 -2.11 -7.04
C ALA A 63 -14.51 -2.63 -7.02
N GLU A 64 -15.27 -2.35 -8.08
CA GLU A 64 -16.66 -2.77 -8.23
C GLU A 64 -16.78 -4.16 -8.85
N LYS A 65 -15.80 -4.54 -9.70
CA LYS A 65 -15.71 -5.86 -10.32
C LYS A 65 -14.25 -6.27 -10.47
N ARG A 66 -14.00 -7.58 -10.38
CA ARG A 66 -12.72 -8.23 -10.66
C ARG A 66 -12.98 -9.31 -11.71
N ARG A 67 -12.12 -9.40 -12.72
CA ARG A 67 -12.11 -10.52 -13.65
C ARG A 67 -10.69 -11.04 -13.86
N GLU A 68 -10.60 -12.35 -13.99
CA GLU A 68 -9.39 -13.00 -14.48
C GLU A 68 -9.44 -13.00 -16.01
N ILE A 69 -8.29 -12.80 -16.65
CA ILE A 69 -8.15 -12.80 -18.11
C ILE A 69 -7.40 -14.09 -18.50
N SER A 70 -7.61 -14.54 -19.73
CA SER A 70 -7.07 -15.80 -20.27
C SER A 70 -5.55 -15.94 -20.16
N ASP A 71 -4.82 -14.83 -20.19
CA ASP A 71 -3.36 -14.76 -20.01
C ASP A 71 -2.92 -14.83 -18.52
N GLY A 72 -3.85 -15.11 -17.60
CA GLY A 72 -3.60 -15.24 -16.17
C GLY A 72 -3.56 -13.93 -15.38
N GLY A 73 -3.72 -12.78 -16.04
CA GLY A 73 -3.75 -11.47 -15.38
C GLY A 73 -5.11 -11.10 -14.81
N ILE A 74 -5.16 -10.00 -14.05
CA ILE A 74 -6.37 -9.51 -13.37
C ILE A 74 -6.73 -8.11 -13.86
N GLU A 75 -8.01 -7.89 -14.10
CA GLU A 75 -8.56 -6.54 -14.33
C GLU A 75 -9.61 -6.17 -13.29
N LEU A 76 -9.60 -4.90 -12.92
CA LEU A 76 -10.55 -4.30 -11.99
C LEU A 76 -11.37 -3.22 -12.70
N LEU A 77 -12.66 -3.16 -12.38
CA LEU A 77 -13.50 -2.01 -12.69
C LEU A 77 -13.54 -1.08 -11.48
N VAL A 78 -13.04 0.14 -11.63
CA VAL A 78 -12.79 1.06 -10.50
C VAL A 78 -13.42 2.42 -10.77
N ASP A 79 -14.10 3.01 -9.78
CA ASP A 79 -14.63 4.37 -9.90
C ASP A 79 -13.57 5.41 -9.50
N PRO A 80 -13.06 6.25 -10.44
CA PRO A 80 -12.05 7.26 -10.11
C PRO A 80 -12.52 8.28 -9.07
N ALA A 81 -13.83 8.54 -8.98
CA ALA A 81 -14.36 9.43 -7.94
C ALA A 81 -14.27 8.80 -6.54
N LYS A 82 -14.52 7.49 -6.42
CA LYS A 82 -14.33 6.75 -5.16
C LYS A 82 -12.86 6.66 -4.77
N VAL A 83 -11.96 6.48 -5.75
CA VAL A 83 -10.51 6.52 -5.50
C VAL A 83 -10.09 7.86 -4.90
N ARG A 84 -10.48 8.96 -5.57
CA ARG A 84 -10.15 10.32 -5.12
C ARG A 84 -10.72 10.62 -3.73
N ARG A 85 -11.97 10.21 -3.47
CA ARG A 85 -12.63 10.38 -2.17
C ARG A 85 -11.92 9.60 -1.06
N THR A 86 -11.61 8.33 -1.29
CA THR A 86 -10.98 7.48 -0.27
C THR A 86 -9.56 7.93 0.08
N LEU A 87 -8.77 8.35 -0.92
CA LEU A 87 -7.37 8.80 -0.74
C LEU A 87 -7.21 10.06 0.12
N SER A 88 -8.19 10.96 0.11
CA SER A 88 -7.94 12.36 0.51
C SER A 88 -9.19 13.14 0.90
N ASP A 89 -10.32 12.47 1.08
CA ASP A 89 -11.63 13.11 1.19
C ASP A 89 -11.87 14.12 0.05
N ALA A 90 -11.58 13.68 -1.17
CA ALA A 90 -11.72 14.43 -2.43
C ALA A 90 -10.72 15.60 -2.65
N GLN A 91 -9.76 15.84 -1.75
CA GLN A 91 -8.75 16.92 -1.91
C GLN A 91 -7.60 16.58 -2.87
N TYR A 92 -7.42 15.33 -3.26
CA TYR A 92 -6.34 14.93 -4.18
C TYR A 92 -6.64 15.40 -5.60
N SER A 93 -5.68 16.07 -6.24
CA SER A 93 -5.81 16.48 -7.63
C SER A 93 -5.68 15.29 -8.59
N TYR A 94 -6.46 15.32 -9.66
CA TYR A 94 -6.45 14.28 -10.69
C TYR A 94 -5.07 14.11 -11.34
N ASP A 95 -4.35 15.22 -11.58
CA ASP A 95 -3.00 15.18 -12.13
C ASP A 95 -1.98 14.52 -11.20
N ARG A 96 -2.17 14.67 -9.88
CA ARG A 96 -1.32 13.97 -8.92
C ARG A 96 -1.60 12.47 -8.91
N ILE A 97 -2.86 12.06 -9.06
CA ILE A 97 -3.22 10.64 -9.24
C ILE A 97 -2.55 10.08 -10.51
N LYS A 98 -2.64 10.81 -11.63
CA LYS A 98 -1.98 10.42 -12.89
C LYS A 98 -0.48 10.22 -12.73
N LYS A 99 0.23 11.14 -12.05
CA LYS A 99 1.67 11.01 -11.80
C LYS A 99 2.01 9.74 -11.00
N LEU A 100 1.22 9.40 -9.98
CA LEU A 100 1.39 8.15 -9.23
C LEU A 100 1.15 6.91 -10.10
N LEU A 101 0.13 6.94 -10.96
CA LEU A 101 -0.16 5.83 -11.89
C LEU A 101 0.96 5.64 -12.92
N VAL A 102 1.56 6.73 -13.41
CA VAL A 102 2.74 6.66 -14.30
C VAL A 102 3.89 5.98 -13.58
N ASP A 103 4.20 6.40 -12.35
CA ASP A 103 5.26 5.77 -11.55
C ASP A 103 5.00 4.27 -11.31
N LEU A 104 3.76 3.91 -10.97
CA LEU A 104 3.36 2.50 -10.75
C LEU A 104 3.47 1.65 -12.02
N ARG A 105 3.24 2.26 -13.19
CA ARG A 105 3.33 1.60 -14.49
C ARG A 105 4.77 1.32 -14.91
N VAL A 106 5.67 2.26 -14.64
CA VAL A 106 7.08 2.14 -15.08
C VAL A 106 7.96 1.41 -14.07
N ALA A 107 7.51 1.26 -12.82
CA ALA A 107 8.27 0.57 -11.80
C ALA A 107 8.32 -0.93 -12.04
N THR A 108 9.52 -1.50 -12.00
CA THR A 108 9.75 -2.94 -11.97
C THR A 108 10.15 -3.34 -10.56
N VAL A 109 9.53 -4.38 -10.04
CA VAL A 109 9.78 -4.92 -8.71
C VAL A 109 10.20 -6.37 -8.82
N GLU A 110 11.14 -6.75 -7.98
CA GLU A 110 11.50 -8.15 -7.77
C GLU A 110 11.37 -8.48 -6.29
N ILE A 111 10.69 -9.59 -5.99
CA ILE A 111 10.46 -10.06 -4.62
C ILE A 111 10.88 -11.51 -4.54
N VAL A 112 11.69 -11.78 -3.52
CA VAL A 112 12.23 -13.10 -3.21
C VAL A 112 12.03 -13.33 -1.71
N THR A 113 11.32 -14.40 -1.37
CA THR A 113 11.08 -14.81 0.03
C THR A 113 11.54 -16.25 0.20
N PRO A 114 11.80 -16.72 1.44
CA PRO A 114 12.19 -18.11 1.66
C PRO A 114 11.20 -19.13 1.09
N ASP A 115 9.89 -18.83 1.15
CA ASP A 115 8.85 -19.70 0.58
C ASP A 115 8.88 -19.70 -0.96
N LEU A 116 9.08 -18.54 -1.59
CA LEU A 116 9.23 -18.45 -3.04
C LEU A 116 10.48 -19.19 -3.52
N GLU A 117 11.63 -18.99 -2.87
CA GLU A 117 12.89 -19.65 -3.20
C GLU A 117 12.80 -21.17 -3.05
N LYS A 118 12.19 -21.66 -1.97
CA LYS A 118 11.99 -23.11 -1.74
C LYS A 118 11.21 -23.77 -2.88
N ASN A 119 10.30 -23.03 -3.50
CA ASN A 119 9.48 -23.50 -4.61
C ASN A 119 10.07 -23.14 -5.99
N GLY A 120 11.30 -22.61 -6.05
CA GLY A 120 11.98 -22.24 -7.30
C GLY A 120 11.37 -21.02 -7.99
N TYR A 121 10.68 -20.15 -7.26
CA TYR A 121 10.01 -18.97 -7.79
C TYR A 121 10.67 -17.67 -7.34
N CYS A 122 10.57 -16.65 -8.18
CA CYS A 122 10.69 -15.25 -7.79
C CYS A 122 9.53 -14.47 -8.44
N ILE A 123 9.12 -13.36 -7.82
CA ILE A 123 8.17 -12.45 -8.44
C ILE A 123 8.98 -11.37 -9.13
N LEU A 124 8.85 -11.22 -10.45
CA LEU A 124 9.48 -10.15 -11.22
C LEU A 124 8.44 -9.49 -12.14
N GLY A 125 8.28 -8.16 -12.04
CA GLY A 125 7.43 -7.39 -12.95
C GLY A 125 6.87 -6.10 -12.37
N GLY A 126 5.83 -5.55 -12.98
CA GLY A 126 5.19 -4.29 -12.54
C GLY A 126 4.00 -4.49 -11.59
N LEU A 127 3.57 -3.41 -10.95
CA LEU A 127 2.40 -3.38 -10.06
C LEU A 127 1.09 -3.06 -10.80
N ILE A 128 1.14 -2.10 -11.72
CA ILE A 128 0.02 -1.70 -12.58
C ILE A 128 0.51 -1.77 -14.02
N ASP A 129 -0.25 -2.41 -14.90
CA ASP A 129 0.08 -2.48 -16.32
C ASP A 129 -0.50 -1.27 -17.08
N HIS A 130 -1.81 -1.04 -16.93
CA HIS A 130 -2.44 0.16 -17.48
C HIS A 130 -3.75 0.52 -16.77
N VAL A 131 -4.16 1.78 -16.96
CA VAL A 131 -5.46 2.31 -16.55
C VAL A 131 -6.08 3.01 -17.74
N VAL A 132 -7.24 2.52 -18.20
CA VAL A 132 -7.96 3.09 -19.35
C VAL A 132 -9.43 3.35 -19.00
N PRO A 133 -10.12 4.27 -19.70
CA PRO A 133 -11.55 4.42 -19.57
C PRO A 133 -12.27 3.11 -19.91
N SER A 134 -13.24 2.75 -19.07
CA SER A 134 -14.22 1.68 -19.32
C SER A 134 -15.43 2.28 -20.03
N PRO A 135 -16.12 1.51 -20.90
CA PRO A 135 -17.42 1.92 -21.44
C PRO A 135 -18.51 2.04 -20.36
N MET A 136 -18.27 1.51 -19.15
CA MET A 136 -19.21 1.64 -18.05
C MET A 136 -19.10 3.02 -17.40
N THR A 137 -20.23 3.69 -17.20
CA THR A 137 -20.30 5.05 -16.66
C THR A 137 -21.01 5.14 -15.30
N ARG A 138 -20.83 6.30 -14.65
CA ARG A 138 -21.58 6.73 -13.46
C ARG A 138 -21.91 8.22 -13.58
N ARG A 139 -23.01 8.65 -12.95
CA ARG A 139 -23.39 10.06 -12.86
C ARG A 139 -22.31 10.86 -12.14
N ASN A 140 -21.73 11.86 -12.81
CA ASN A 140 -20.79 12.82 -12.26
C ASN A 140 -21.51 13.77 -11.28
N PRO A 141 -21.16 13.76 -9.98
CA PRO A 141 -21.84 14.61 -9.01
C PRO A 141 -21.51 16.10 -9.17
N LEU A 142 -20.42 16.46 -9.87
CA LEU A 142 -20.00 17.85 -10.03
C LEU A 142 -20.66 18.52 -11.24
N THR A 143 -20.83 17.78 -12.33
CA THR A 143 -21.34 18.34 -13.60
C THR A 143 -22.73 17.82 -13.98
N GLY A 144 -23.26 16.83 -13.26
CA GLY A 144 -24.53 16.18 -13.57
C GLY A 144 -24.49 15.19 -14.74
N GLY A 145 -23.49 15.28 -15.63
CA GLY A 145 -23.29 14.37 -16.77
C GLY A 145 -22.72 13.00 -16.37
N GLU A 146 -22.15 12.27 -17.34
CA GLU A 146 -21.54 10.96 -17.09
C GLU A 146 -20.02 11.04 -16.92
N ARG A 147 -19.45 10.12 -16.13
CA ARG A 147 -18.02 9.85 -16.09
C ARG A 147 -17.76 8.38 -16.39
N ASN A 148 -16.70 8.10 -17.13
CA ASN A 148 -16.22 6.74 -17.32
C ASN A 148 -15.61 6.20 -16.02
N LEU A 149 -15.92 4.95 -15.73
CA LEU A 149 -15.14 4.15 -14.78
C LEU A 149 -13.78 3.82 -15.39
N TRP A 150 -12.86 3.34 -14.56
CA TRP A 150 -11.57 2.83 -15.00
C TRP A 150 -11.59 1.32 -15.15
N ARG A 151 -11.00 0.83 -16.24
CA ARG A 151 -10.49 -0.53 -16.33
C ARG A 151 -9.01 -0.49 -15.95
N VAL A 152 -8.69 -1.05 -14.79
CA VAL A 152 -7.33 -1.11 -14.24
C VAL A 152 -6.81 -2.52 -14.47
N ARG A 153 -5.75 -2.65 -15.28
CA ARG A 153 -5.03 -3.90 -15.48
C ARG A 153 -3.89 -3.99 -14.47
N LEU A 154 -3.90 -5.03 -13.64
CA LEU A 154 -2.85 -5.23 -12.65
C LEU A 154 -1.59 -5.80 -13.32
N GLY A 155 -0.43 -5.32 -12.90
CA GLY A 155 0.85 -5.88 -13.32
C GLY A 155 1.11 -7.23 -12.66
N VAL A 156 1.95 -8.05 -13.29
CA VAL A 156 2.19 -9.44 -12.87
C VAL A 156 2.66 -9.56 -11.42
N ALA A 157 3.45 -8.60 -10.92
CA ALA A 157 3.93 -8.66 -9.54
C ALA A 157 2.78 -8.52 -8.53
N LEU A 158 1.86 -7.58 -8.78
CA LEU A 158 0.67 -7.42 -7.92
C LEU A 158 -0.29 -8.60 -8.07
N VAL A 159 -0.46 -9.16 -9.28
CA VAL A 159 -1.25 -10.38 -9.50
C VAL A 159 -0.69 -11.55 -8.69
N MET A 160 0.63 -11.74 -8.71
CA MET A 160 1.28 -12.83 -7.96
C MET A 160 1.15 -12.65 -6.45
N LEU A 161 1.31 -11.43 -5.94
CA LEU A 161 1.03 -11.11 -4.53
C LEU A 161 -0.42 -11.45 -4.17
N LEU A 162 -1.39 -11.03 -4.98
CA LEU A 162 -2.81 -11.36 -4.74
C LEU A 162 -3.12 -12.85 -4.84
N LYS A 163 -2.33 -13.65 -5.57
CA LYS A 163 -2.56 -15.10 -5.70
C LYS A 163 -1.85 -15.94 -4.65
N ARG A 164 -0.72 -15.47 -4.11
CA ARG A 164 0.21 -16.30 -3.32
C ARG A 164 0.44 -15.80 -1.90
N ASP A 165 0.11 -14.55 -1.60
CA ASP A 165 0.40 -13.92 -0.31
C ASP A 165 -0.84 -13.84 0.60
N LEU A 166 -0.63 -13.56 1.88
CA LEU A 166 -1.70 -13.39 2.86
C LEU A 166 -2.50 -12.12 2.58
N HIS A 167 -3.83 -12.27 2.53
CA HIS A 167 -4.77 -11.20 2.20
C HIS A 167 -5.20 -10.39 3.41
N PHE A 168 -5.31 -9.07 3.24
CA PHE A 168 -5.82 -8.16 4.26
C PHE A 168 -6.96 -7.30 3.71
N HIS A 169 -8.01 -7.20 4.52
CA HIS A 169 -9.24 -6.51 4.21
C HIS A 169 -9.43 -5.38 5.22
N HIS A 170 -9.10 -4.15 4.82
CA HIS A 170 -9.28 -2.94 5.64
C HIS A 170 -9.64 -1.73 4.79
N ASP A 171 -10.17 -0.67 5.41
CA ASP A 171 -10.29 0.64 4.76
C ASP A 171 -8.90 1.31 4.70
N PRO A 172 -8.37 1.61 3.49
CA PRO A 172 -7.06 2.25 3.36
C PRO A 172 -7.08 3.76 3.68
N GLY A 173 -8.26 4.38 3.72
CA GLY A 173 -8.42 5.82 3.93
C GLY A 173 -7.74 6.36 5.20
N PRO A 174 -7.96 5.74 6.38
CA PRO A 174 -7.28 6.14 7.62
C PRO A 174 -5.75 6.15 7.50
N ILE A 175 -5.15 5.13 6.88
CA ILE A 175 -3.69 5.07 6.65
C ILE A 175 -3.25 6.16 5.66
N ALA A 176 -3.98 6.34 4.55
CA ALA A 176 -3.68 7.35 3.54
C ALA A 176 -3.69 8.79 4.08
N ARG A 177 -4.41 9.04 5.18
CA ARG A 177 -4.52 10.33 5.85
C ARG A 177 -3.39 10.63 6.86
N LEU A 178 -2.54 9.66 7.18
CA LEU A 178 -1.36 9.92 8.01
C LEU A 178 -0.44 10.96 7.36
N GLN A 179 0.14 11.83 8.18
CA GLN A 179 0.92 12.97 7.67
C GLN A 179 2.26 12.54 7.09
N HIS A 180 2.84 11.46 7.62
CA HIS A 180 4.18 11.03 7.24
C HIS A 180 4.22 9.63 6.62
N GLY A 181 5.08 9.46 5.61
CA GLY A 181 5.29 8.16 4.96
C GLY A 181 5.77 7.08 5.93
N ILE A 182 6.66 7.43 6.87
CA ILE A 182 7.07 6.46 7.89
C ILE A 182 5.88 5.97 8.74
N SER A 183 4.95 6.86 9.09
CA SER A 183 3.75 6.49 9.83
C SER A 183 2.87 5.53 9.03
N GLN A 184 2.71 5.80 7.73
CA GLN A 184 1.97 4.94 6.81
C GLN A 184 2.59 3.54 6.70
N ALA A 185 3.92 3.48 6.55
CA ALA A 185 4.65 2.22 6.44
C ALA A 185 4.54 1.39 7.74
N VAL A 186 4.71 2.05 8.90
CA VAL A 186 4.55 1.41 10.21
C VAL A 186 3.11 0.93 10.43
N ALA A 187 2.10 1.72 10.07
CA ALA A 187 0.70 1.32 10.17
C ALA A 187 0.42 0.06 9.35
N ARG A 188 0.85 0.02 8.08
CA ARG A 188 0.70 -1.15 7.20
C ARG A 188 1.42 -2.38 7.76
N HIS A 189 2.65 -2.20 8.25
CA HIS A 189 3.41 -3.28 8.85
C HIS A 189 2.67 -3.86 10.06
N ILE A 190 2.23 -3.02 10.99
CA ILE A 190 1.48 -3.45 12.17
C ILE A 190 0.20 -4.15 11.74
N LEU A 191 -0.65 -3.54 10.92
CA LEU A 191 -1.98 -4.06 10.58
C LEU A 191 -1.94 -5.37 9.78
N THR A 192 -0.82 -5.67 9.11
CA THR A 192 -0.65 -6.93 8.40
C THR A 192 -0.15 -8.07 9.30
N HIS A 193 0.15 -7.86 10.58
CA HIS A 193 0.51 -8.96 11.49
C HIS A 193 -0.72 -9.75 11.96
N LYS A 194 -0.56 -11.05 12.25
CA LYS A 194 -1.63 -11.84 12.88
C LYS A 194 -1.58 -11.72 14.39
N HIS A 195 -0.37 -11.77 14.94
CA HIS A 195 -0.10 -11.74 16.37
C HIS A 195 0.79 -10.56 16.71
N ASP A 196 0.45 -9.89 17.80
CA ASP A 196 1.24 -8.79 18.35
C ASP A 196 2.33 -9.37 19.26
N PRO A 197 3.56 -8.82 19.25
CA PRO A 197 4.57 -9.19 20.22
C PRO A 197 4.12 -8.81 21.64
N LYS A 198 4.56 -9.57 22.64
CA LYS A 198 4.23 -9.31 24.04
C LYS A 198 4.68 -7.89 24.43
N GLY A 199 3.71 -7.05 24.84
CA GLY A 199 3.96 -5.65 25.20
C GLY A 199 4.13 -4.68 24.02
N GLY A 200 3.85 -5.12 22.79
CA GLY A 200 3.97 -4.30 21.59
C GLY A 200 5.39 -4.25 21.02
N TRP A 201 5.52 -3.65 19.84
CA TRP A 201 6.78 -3.52 19.15
C TRP A 201 7.62 -2.37 19.71
N HIS A 202 8.93 -2.52 19.74
CA HIS A 202 9.82 -1.37 19.91
C HIS A 202 9.76 -0.45 18.70
N ILE A 203 9.72 0.87 18.94
CA ILE A 203 9.64 1.88 17.87
C ILE A 203 10.81 1.72 16.88
N ASP A 204 12.03 1.56 17.38
CA ASP A 204 13.22 1.47 16.52
C ASP A 204 13.22 0.21 15.66
N THR A 205 12.82 -0.91 16.25
CA THR A 205 12.69 -2.19 15.52
C THR A 205 11.65 -2.06 14.40
N LEU A 206 10.51 -1.40 14.65
CA LEU A 206 9.51 -1.15 13.60
C LEU A 206 10.05 -0.23 12.51
N ILE A 207 10.72 0.86 12.88
CA ILE A 207 11.30 1.79 11.92
C ILE A 207 12.29 1.05 11.01
N LEU A 208 13.18 0.23 11.57
CA LEU A 208 14.15 -0.55 10.81
C LEU A 208 13.46 -1.59 9.92
N ALA A 209 12.43 -2.27 10.43
CA ALA A 209 11.68 -3.26 9.65
C ALA A 209 11.00 -2.69 8.38
N VAL A 210 10.67 -1.39 8.38
CA VAL A 210 10.04 -0.72 7.22
C VAL A 210 10.99 0.19 6.44
N SER A 211 12.24 0.33 6.88
CA SER A 211 13.23 1.22 6.26
C SER A 211 14.50 0.51 5.78
N GLY A 212 14.76 -0.71 6.28
CA GLY A 212 15.98 -1.49 6.02
C GLY A 212 17.12 -1.16 6.99
N GLU A 213 18.09 -2.08 7.06
CA GLU A 213 19.18 -2.08 8.06
C GLU A 213 20.21 -0.94 7.93
N GLY A 214 20.13 -0.11 6.88
CA GLY A 214 21.03 1.04 6.65
C GLY A 214 20.55 2.38 7.21
N THR A 215 19.55 2.40 8.09
CA THR A 215 18.93 3.66 8.56
C THR A 215 19.82 4.37 9.58
N ASN A 216 20.37 5.54 9.22
CA ASN A 216 21.24 6.31 10.12
C ASN A 216 20.50 6.93 11.33
N ASN A 217 21.26 7.30 12.37
CA ASN A 217 20.73 7.85 13.63
C ASN A 217 19.89 9.12 13.46
N MET A 218 20.26 10.01 12.53
CA MET A 218 19.50 11.23 12.25
C MET A 218 18.13 10.89 11.65
N THR A 219 18.10 9.95 10.71
CA THR A 219 16.87 9.44 10.11
C THR A 219 16.00 8.75 11.16
N LEU A 220 16.56 7.90 12.02
CA LEU A 220 15.85 7.28 13.14
C LEU A 220 15.20 8.34 14.05
N ARG A 221 15.96 9.36 14.46
CA ARG A 221 15.43 10.46 15.29
C ARG A 221 14.27 11.19 14.61
N ASN A 222 14.40 11.49 13.32
CA ASN A 222 13.35 12.14 12.54
C ASN A 222 12.10 11.26 12.41
N TYR A 223 12.28 9.97 12.21
CA TYR A 223 11.18 9.00 12.13
C TYR A 223 10.44 8.85 13.45
N ARG A 224 11.14 8.75 14.59
CA ARG A 224 10.50 8.78 15.92
C ARG A 224 9.65 10.04 16.11
N ARG A 225 10.18 11.21 15.74
CA ARG A 225 9.45 12.48 15.84
C ARG A 225 8.17 12.46 15.00
N ARG A 226 8.25 12.01 13.75
CA ARG A 226 7.11 11.90 12.83
C ARG A 226 6.04 10.91 13.30
N LEU A 227 6.45 9.77 13.85
CA LEU A 227 5.51 8.82 14.45
C LEU A 227 4.75 9.47 15.63
N LYS A 228 5.44 10.25 16.45
CA LYS A 228 4.82 11.00 17.56
C LYS A 228 3.87 12.09 17.05
N GLU A 229 4.23 12.80 15.99
CA GLU A 229 3.38 13.82 15.33
C GLU A 229 2.03 13.23 14.85
N ASP A 230 2.04 11.97 14.39
CA ASP A 230 0.83 11.23 13.94
C ASP A 230 0.11 10.44 15.07
N SER A 231 0.46 10.60 16.36
CA SER A 231 -0.07 9.76 17.45
C SER A 231 -1.61 9.73 17.54
N LYS A 232 -2.27 10.87 17.31
CA LYS A 232 -3.75 10.96 17.35
C LYS A 232 -4.39 10.18 16.20
N GLN A 233 -3.80 10.28 15.01
CA GLN A 233 -4.24 9.57 13.82
C GLN A 233 -3.98 8.06 13.95
N PHE A 234 -2.85 7.67 14.53
CA PHE A 234 -2.58 6.27 14.88
C PHE A 234 -3.66 5.71 15.80
N LEU A 235 -4.04 6.44 16.85
CA LEU A 235 -5.07 5.98 17.78
C LEU A 235 -6.43 5.77 17.06
N ALA A 236 -6.78 6.66 16.14
CA ALA A 236 -7.97 6.52 15.30
C ALA A 236 -7.92 5.30 14.36
N ILE A 237 -6.73 4.77 14.06
CA ILE A 237 -6.50 3.55 13.27
C ILE A 237 -6.43 2.31 14.19
N GLY A 238 -6.55 2.48 15.50
CA GLY A 238 -6.41 1.40 16.48
C GLY A 238 -4.95 1.05 16.77
N ILE A 239 -4.04 2.02 16.67
CA ILE A 239 -2.61 1.88 16.99
C ILE A 239 -2.26 2.88 18.09
N GLU A 240 -1.66 2.42 19.17
CA GLU A 240 -1.28 3.27 20.30
C GLU A 240 0.25 3.30 20.44
N ILE A 241 0.80 4.51 20.60
CA ILE A 241 2.20 4.72 20.94
C ILE A 241 2.29 4.97 22.44
N GLN A 242 2.97 4.08 23.17
CA GLN A 242 3.21 4.20 24.60
C GLN A 242 4.71 4.15 24.87
N ASN A 243 5.28 5.24 25.39
CA ASN A 243 6.70 5.37 25.68
C ASN A 243 7.57 5.04 24.44
N THR A 244 8.33 3.94 24.51
CA THR A 244 9.22 3.44 23.44
C THR A 244 8.60 2.30 22.64
N ARG A 245 7.29 2.05 22.82
CA ARG A 245 6.55 0.94 22.23
C ARG A 245 5.39 1.43 21.38
N ILE A 246 5.03 0.64 20.38
CA ILE A 246 3.79 0.77 19.61
C ILE A 246 3.03 -0.55 19.74
N LYS A 247 1.72 -0.49 19.97
CA LYS A 247 0.85 -1.66 20.08
C LYS A 247 -0.45 -1.40 19.33
N ARG A 248 -1.19 -2.44 18.99
CA ARG A 248 -2.59 -2.24 18.61
C ARG A 248 -3.37 -1.85 19.85
N ALA A 249 -4.20 -0.83 19.73
CA ALA A 249 -5.14 -0.50 20.78
C ALA A 249 -6.06 -1.72 20.96
N THR A 250 -6.20 -2.18 22.20
CA THR A 250 -7.25 -3.13 22.53
C THR A 250 -8.55 -2.40 22.27
N THR A 251 -9.36 -2.86 21.31
CA THR A 251 -10.71 -2.33 21.13
C THR A 251 -11.39 -2.44 22.49
N ALA A 252 -11.81 -1.30 23.06
CA ALA A 252 -12.80 -1.33 24.12
C ALA A 252 -13.99 -2.09 23.52
N ARG A 253 -14.31 -3.24 24.11
CA ARG A 253 -15.46 -4.05 23.73
C ARG A 253 -16.74 -3.26 23.91
#